data_AF-A0A662PL79-F1
#
_entry.id   AF-A0A662PL79-F1
#
_cell.length_a   1.000
_cell.length_b   1.000
_cell.length_c   1.000
_cell.angle_alpha   90.00
_cell.angle_beta   90.00
_cell.angle_gamma   90.00
#
_symmetry.space_group_name_H-M   'P 1'
#
loop_
_entity.id
_entity.type
_entity.pdbx_description
1 polymer ?
#
loop_
_entity_poly.entity_id
_entity_poly.type
_entity_poly.pdbx_seq_one_letter_code
_entity_poly.pdbx_strand_id
1 'polypeptide(L)' 'MGRLYRVVRCSSCGNLQITSARKRFRCVRCGAVQEVDSIKILYATEDARKAREILAELKSCGKASEFKKLAGMK' A
#
# COMPACT_ATOMS: atom_id res chain seq x y z
N MET A 1 5.04 6.78 -23.11
CA MET A 1 3.98 6.19 -22.25
C MET A 1 4.55 5.97 -20.86
N GLY A 2 4.21 6.83 -19.89
CA GLY A 2 4.66 6.71 -18.50
C GLY A 2 4.04 5.52 -17.78
N ARG A 3 4.75 4.97 -16.79
CA ARG A 3 4.23 3.92 -15.91
C ARG A 3 3.59 4.61 -14.70
N LEU A 4 2.26 4.52 -14.57
CA LEU A 4 1.57 5.05 -13.39
C LEU A 4 1.73 4.10 -12.21
N TYR A 5 2.29 4.60 -11.12
CA TYR A 5 2.43 3.93 -9.84
C TYR A 5 1.31 4.38 -8.91
N ARG A 6 0.63 3.42 -8.30
CA ARG A 6 -0.49 3.66 -7.37
C ARG A 6 -0.14 3.08 -6.01
N VAL A 7 -0.31 3.87 -4.96
CA VAL A 7 -0.23 3.40 -3.57
C VAL A 7 -1.61 2.96 -3.14
N VAL A 8 -1.72 1.70 -2.74
CA VAL A 8 -3.00 1.04 -2.44
C VAL A 8 -2.95 0.37 -1.08
N ARG A 9 -4.11 0.29 -0.42
CA ARG A 9 -4.31 -0.48 0.80
C ARG A 9 -5.04 -1.78 0.48
N CYS A 10 -4.49 -2.89 0.93
CA CYS A 10 -5.16 -4.18 0.85
C CYS A 10 -6.40 -4.20 1.76
N SER A 11 -7.57 -4.52 1.21
CA SER A 11 -8.82 -4.66 1.96
C SER A 11 -8.83 -5.88 2.87
N SER A 12 -8.11 -6.96 2.54
CA SER A 12 -8.06 -8.17 3.40
C SER A 12 -7.18 -8.01 4.64
N CYS A 13 -5.97 -7.45 4.51
CA CYS A 13 -4.99 -7.43 5.60
C CYS A 13 -4.46 -6.03 5.94
N GLY A 14 -5.00 -4.98 5.32
CA GLY A 14 -4.59 -3.59 5.57
C GLY A 14 -3.21 -3.20 5.05
N ASN A 15 -2.45 -4.12 4.43
CA ASN A 15 -1.10 -3.84 3.94
C ASN A 15 -1.09 -2.74 2.87
N LEU A 16 -0.20 -1.76 3.04
CA LEU A 16 0.09 -0.75 2.04
C LEU A 16 1.17 -1.23 1.07
N GLN A 17 0.91 -1.11 -0.24
CA GLN A 17 1.89 -1.40 -1.27
C GLN A 17 1.75 -0.48 -2.48
N ILE A 18 2.77 -0.47 -3.33
CA ILE A 18 2.72 0.16 -4.64
C ILE A 18 2.33 -0.89 -5.69
N THR A 19 1.49 -0.49 -6.64
CA THR A 19 1.15 -1.29 -7.81
C THR A 19 1.14 -0.42 -9.06
N SER A 20 1.67 -0.95 -10.16
CA SER A 20 1.50 -0.38 -11.51
C SER A 20 0.42 -1.11 -12.31
N ALA A 21 -0.23 -2.12 -11.71
CA ALA A 21 -1.28 -2.87 -12.36
C ALA A 21 -2.50 -1.97 -12.64
N ARG A 22 -3.16 -2.23 -13.77
CA ARG A 22 -4.35 -1.49 -14.21
C ARG A 22 -5.67 -2.14 -13.81
N LYS A 23 -5.72 -3.49 -13.79
CA LYS A 23 -6.95 -4.25 -13.54
C LYS A 23 -6.95 -4.90 -12.16
N ARG A 24 -5.94 -5.72 -11.87
CA ARG A 24 -5.86 -6.50 -10.63
C ARG A 24 -4.44 -6.49 -10.08
N PHE A 25 -4.31 -6.53 -8.76
CA PHE A 25 -3.02 -6.65 -8.09
C PHE A 25 -3.09 -7.72 -7.00
N ARG A 26 -1.96 -8.38 -6.76
CA ARG A 26 -1.79 -9.32 -5.66
C ARG A 26 -1.19 -8.60 -4.46
N CYS A 27 -1.76 -8.82 -3.28
CA CYS A 27 -1.19 -8.34 -2.04
C CYS A 27 0.12 -9.08 -1.73
N VAL A 28 1.23 -8.35 -1.59
CA VAL A 28 2.54 -8.96 -1.29
C VAL A 28 2.63 -9.57 0.12
N ARG A 29 1.73 -9.21 1.03
CA ARG A 29 1.73 -9.68 2.43
C ARG A 29 0.86 -10.93 2.63
N CYS A 30 -0.40 -10.89 2.20
CA CYS A 30 -1.36 -11.99 2.43
C CYS A 30 -1.68 -12.81 1.17
N GLY A 31 -1.21 -12.38 0.00
CA GLY A 31 -1.46 -13.08 -1.26
C GLY A 31 -2.84 -12.86 -1.89
N ALA A 32 -3.77 -12.16 -1.23
CA ALA A 32 -5.09 -11.86 -1.78
C ALA A 32 -5.01 -11.06 -3.08
N VAL A 33 -5.83 -11.43 -4.07
CA VAL A 33 -5.92 -10.74 -5.37
C VAL A 33 -7.13 -9.80 -5.33
N GLN A 34 -6.92 -8.55 -5.71
CA GLN A 34 -7.93 -7.49 -5.64
C GLN A 34 -7.98 -6.71 -6.94
N GLU A 35 -9.16 -6.23 -7.29
CA GLU A 35 -9.38 -5.36 -8.45
C GLU A 35 -9.03 -3.93 -8.07
N VAL A 36 -8.27 -3.26 -8.94
CA VAL A 36 -7.79 -1.89 -8.71
C VAL A 36 -8.95 -0.91 -8.65
N ASP A 37 -10.02 -1.17 -9.39
CA ASP A 37 -11.23 -0.33 -9.42
C ASP A 37 -12.06 -0.44 -8.12
N SER A 38 -12.04 -1.62 -7.49
CA SER A 38 -12.81 -1.90 -6.27
C SER A 38 -12.10 -1.48 -4.97
N ILE A 39 -10.89 -0.92 -5.04
CA ILE A 39 -10.11 -0.52 -3.87
C ILE A 39 -9.81 0.98 -3.87
N LYS A 40 -9.70 1.54 -2.67
CA LYS A 40 -9.30 2.94 -2.51
C LYS A 40 -7.82 3.12 -2.85
N ILE A 41 -7.54 3.82 -3.94
CA ILE A 41 -6.21 4.34 -4.27
C ILE A 41 -5.92 5.52 -3.35
N LEU A 42 -4.82 5.44 -2.60
CA LEU A 42 -4.42 6.50 -1.66
C LEU A 42 -3.59 7.58 -2.35
N TYR A 43 -2.79 7.19 -3.33
CA TYR A 43 -1.93 8.10 -4.07
C TYR A 43 -1.62 7.51 -5.46
N ALA A 44 -1.42 8.35 -6.46
CA ALA A 44 -0.98 7.94 -7.79
C ALA A 44 0.03 8.95 -8.35
N THR A 45 1.08 8.45 -8.99
CA THR A 45 2.14 9.26 -9.59
C THR A 45 2.84 8.50 -10.70
N GLU A 46 3.43 9.20 -11.66
CA GLU A 46 4.30 8.60 -12.68
C GLU A 46 5.75 8.45 -12.17
N ASP A 47 6.08 9.05 -11.03
CA ASP A 47 7.41 8.98 -10.43
C ASP A 47 7.52 7.84 -9.39
N ALA A 48 8.38 6.87 -9.69
CA ALA A 48 8.58 5.70 -8.84
C ALA A 48 9.19 6.05 -7.47
N ARG A 49 10.03 7.08 -7.40
CA ARG A 49 10.71 7.50 -6.16
C ARG A 49 9.69 8.11 -5.20
N LYS A 50 8.87 9.02 -5.70
CA LYS A 50 7.79 9.67 -4.97
C LYS A 50 6.75 8.67 -4.49
N ALA A 51 6.41 7.66 -5.29
CA ALA A 51 5.52 6.58 -4.84
C ALA A 51 6.08 5.82 -3.62
N ARG A 52 7.39 5.57 -3.59
CA ARG A 52 8.08 4.93 -2.46
C ARG A 52 8.16 5.82 -1.22
N GLU A 53 8.41 7.11 -1.41
CA GLU A 53 8.42 8.09 -0.32
C GLU A 53 7.05 8.18 0.36
N ILE A 54 5.98 8.37 -0.43
CA ILE A 54 4.61 8.41 0.10
C ILE A 54 4.23 7.08 0.76
N LEU A 55 4.62 5.93 0.20
CA LEU A 55 4.39 4.64 0.85
C LEU A 55 5.09 4.55 2.21
N ALA A 56 6.32 5.03 2.31
CA ALA A 56 7.08 5.05 3.57
C ALA A 56 6.45 6.00 4.59
N GLU A 57 6.05 7.21 4.17
CA GLU A 57 5.34 8.16 5.01
C GLU A 57 4.02 7.60 5.53
N LEU A 58 3.19 6.98 4.68
CA LEU A 58 1.94 6.35 5.10
C LEU A 58 2.17 5.20 6.09
N LYS A 59 3.24 4.43 5.93
CA LYS A 59 3.63 3.36 6.87
C LYS A 59 4.22 3.90 8.18
N SER A 60 4.73 5.11 8.20
CA SER A 60 5.26 5.77 9.40
C SER A 60 4.16 6.54 10.15
N CYS A 61 3.29 7.24 9.43
CA CYS A 61 2.13 7.94 9.99
C CYS A 61 1.07 6.96 10.50
N GLY A 62 0.87 5.82 9.83
CA GLY A 62 0.01 4.74 10.32
C GLY A 62 0.46 4.14 11.67
N LYS A 63 1.70 4.39 12.12
CA LYS A 63 2.15 4.00 13.46
C LYS A 63 1.70 4.98 14.55
N ALA A 64 1.30 6.22 14.23
CA ALA A 64 0.85 7.19 15.23
C ALA A 64 -0.49 6.79 15.88
N SER A 65 -1.32 5.97 15.22
CA SER A 65 -2.59 5.46 15.79
C SER A 65 -2.56 3.99 16.23
N GLU A 66 -1.43 3.29 16.10
CA GLU A 66 -1.25 1.88 16.52
C GLU A 66 -0.05 1.68 17.49
N PHE A 67 0.28 2.68 18.32
CA PHE A 67 1.15 2.48 19.50
C PHE A 67 0.47 1.69 20.63
N LYS A 68 -0.31 0.65 20.30
CA LYS A 68 -0.81 -0.32 21.29
C LYS A 68 -1.11 -1.66 20.65
N LYS A 69 -0.05 -2.43 20.36
CA LYS A 69 0.09 -3.80 20.89
C LYS A 69 1.36 -4.51 20.38
N LEU A 70 2.14 -4.94 21.37
CA LEU A 70 3.03 -6.10 21.37
C LEU A 70 4.43 -5.93 20.77
N ALA A 71 5.27 -5.17 21.48
CA ALA A 71 6.59 -5.71 21.80
C ALA A 71 6.41 -6.78 22.89
N GLY A 72 6.09 -8.00 22.46
CA GLY A 72 6.20 -9.21 23.27
C GLY A 72 7.42 -9.96 22.78
N MET A 73 8.61 -9.60 23.27
CA MET A 73 9.79 -10.45 23.17
C MET A 73 9.81 -11.31 24.43
N LYS A 74 9.63 -12.62 24.23
CA LYS A 74 10.08 -13.64 25.18
C LYS A 74 11.58 -13.79 25.06
#